data_AF-A0A3R7NTL3-F1
#
_entry.id   AF-A0A3R7NTL3-F1
#
_cell.length_a   1.000
_cell.length_b   1.000
_cell.length_c   1.000
_cell.angle_alpha   90.00
_cell.angle_beta   90.00
_cell.angle_gamma   90.00
#
_symmetry.space_group_name_H-M   'P 1'
#
loop_
_entity.id
_entity.type
_entity.pdbx_description
1 polymer ?
#
loop_
_entity_poly.entity_id
_entity_poly.type
_entity_poly.pdbx_seq_one_letter_code
_entity_poly.pdbx_strand_id
1 'polypeptide(L)'
;MTESAYLKSSVGPVLAKAVAETVLAQPSNPQEYLALYLLHVLQEEERRDAAAALKAKAEVHRQAWASERALREKRAADTIQRFYRQCKHSIQLRRETEETLWSKYQEAEEEAEQLLDEQEAAAAAGKVGSAASDMEDTDGAAAAGRGDGGAGEEGSVEEAAAAVEETRRDFYKAQRFMLHIRKALIGTLKKELVDQREQVRVEQDRMYDLLDRAEAEIKEREEAEYVAAATAGALPSSAAAAELAKKSAVPRHERIPASMIMYRVLRCWCYMLFDSTPKQTDTPAKVAALVKPFTFMQLLRAFNPVATYQRNRPLRLENVGKQEEEEGAADDLLQEGGGDPLQQPKPRQARRVGRVLRVLMHDGEYVSAVNPADYIDVEEEGANEESAEAARGAELAALVEAAAKKHSVMLYALLRLVRTASAYRDARDHWVALLQQNGHDAPPGEEMPEDDEADPNNEEGLRDDDGEVDEAAVRRLLLTIGTDTDEAIAKLWVNRDEVERKKWQAMAAARHSEEEEEAATNEEAEEDGGDAE
;
A
#
# COMPACT_ATOMS: atom_id res chain seq x y z
N MET A 1 -66.21 -61.22 60.29
CA MET A 1 -65.10 -61.58 59.39
C MET A 1 -64.94 -60.43 58.41
N THR A 2 -63.85 -59.68 58.45
CA THR A 2 -63.60 -58.57 57.52
C THR A 2 -63.09 -59.16 56.21
N GLU A 3 -63.88 -59.06 55.14
CA GLU A 3 -63.48 -59.52 53.82
C GLU A 3 -62.25 -58.74 53.34
N SER A 4 -61.22 -59.45 52.90
CA SER A 4 -59.95 -58.85 52.47
C SER A 4 -60.16 -58.02 51.19
N ALA A 5 -59.82 -56.73 51.25
CA ALA A 5 -59.88 -55.83 50.09
C ALA A 5 -59.02 -56.33 48.91
N TYR A 6 -57.91 -57.00 49.21
CA TYR A 6 -57.05 -57.64 48.21
C TYR A 6 -57.82 -58.72 47.41
N LEU A 7 -58.57 -59.59 48.10
CA LEU A 7 -59.39 -60.62 47.46
C LEU A 7 -60.51 -60.02 46.60
N LYS A 8 -61.14 -58.92 47.03
CA LYS A 8 -62.24 -58.30 46.27
C LYS A 8 -61.78 -57.50 45.04
N SER A 9 -60.65 -56.80 45.16
CA SER A 9 -60.23 -55.82 44.15
C SER A 9 -59.19 -56.33 43.16
N SER A 10 -58.35 -57.29 43.54
CA SER A 10 -57.26 -57.79 42.69
C SER A 10 -57.46 -59.25 42.30
N VAL A 11 -57.51 -60.16 43.29
CA VAL A 11 -57.56 -61.60 43.03
C VAL A 11 -58.92 -62.06 42.51
N GLY A 12 -60.00 -61.50 43.06
CA GLY A 12 -61.38 -61.87 42.73
C GLY A 12 -61.73 -61.66 41.25
N PRO A 13 -61.47 -60.48 40.66
CA PRO A 13 -61.70 -60.24 39.24
C PRO A 13 -60.87 -61.16 38.33
N VAL A 14 -59.62 -61.44 38.68
CA VAL A 14 -58.72 -62.31 37.91
C VAL A 14 -59.21 -63.76 37.94
N LEU A 15 -59.56 -64.28 39.11
CA LEU A 15 -60.12 -65.63 39.27
C LEU A 15 -61.48 -65.76 38.59
N ALA A 16 -62.37 -64.78 38.75
CA ALA A 16 -63.68 -64.80 38.10
C ALA A 16 -63.55 -64.84 36.57
N LYS A 17 -62.61 -64.07 36.00
CA LYS A 17 -62.32 -64.08 34.57
C LYS A 17 -61.68 -65.39 34.11
N ALA A 18 -60.73 -65.94 34.89
CA ALA A 18 -60.10 -67.23 34.60
C ALA A 18 -61.13 -68.38 34.58
N VAL A 19 -62.06 -68.39 35.54
CA VAL A 19 -63.16 -69.36 35.60
C VAL A 19 -64.15 -69.16 34.44
N ALA A 20 -64.47 -67.91 34.08
CA ALA A 20 -65.32 -67.64 32.92
C ALA A 20 -64.69 -68.11 31.61
N GLU A 21 -63.40 -67.85 31.39
CA GLU A 21 -62.70 -68.27 30.17
C GLU A 21 -62.51 -69.79 30.08
N THR A 22 -62.26 -70.48 31.20
CA THR A 22 -62.22 -71.95 31.23
C THR A 22 -63.56 -72.59 30.89
N VAL A 23 -64.67 -72.02 31.39
CA VAL A 23 -66.02 -72.50 31.06
C VAL A 23 -66.34 -72.31 29.57
N LEU A 24 -65.88 -71.21 28.97
CA LEU A 24 -66.07 -70.94 27.54
C LEU A 24 -65.20 -71.82 26.64
N ALA A 25 -63.94 -72.05 27.02
CA ALA A 25 -62.99 -72.82 26.21
C ALA A 25 -63.19 -74.35 26.28
N GLN A 26 -63.86 -74.86 27.33
CA GLN A 26 -64.08 -76.29 27.60
C GLN A 26 -62.86 -77.19 27.34
N PRO A 27 -61.69 -76.87 27.92
CA PRO A 27 -60.48 -77.65 27.72
C PRO A 27 -60.64 -79.06 28.32
N SER A 28 -59.95 -80.03 27.73
CA SER A 28 -59.91 -81.42 28.23
C SER A 28 -59.38 -81.53 29.66
N ASN A 29 -58.53 -80.60 30.08
CA ASN A 29 -58.05 -80.45 31.45
C ASN A 29 -58.31 -79.02 31.97
N PRO A 30 -59.45 -78.76 32.63
CA PRO A 30 -59.81 -77.42 33.09
C PRO A 30 -58.92 -76.92 34.23
N GLN A 31 -58.36 -77.81 35.05
CA GLN A 31 -57.46 -77.43 36.14
C GLN A 31 -56.14 -76.88 35.61
N GLU A 32 -55.58 -77.53 34.58
CA GLU A 32 -54.34 -77.11 33.93
C GLU A 32 -54.52 -75.81 33.15
N TYR A 33 -55.61 -75.66 32.40
CA TYR A 33 -55.91 -74.41 31.69
C TYR A 33 -56.07 -73.23 32.66
N LEU A 34 -56.79 -73.42 33.77
CA LEU A 34 -56.94 -72.38 34.80
C LEU A 34 -55.58 -71.97 35.38
N ALA A 35 -54.71 -72.94 35.68
CA ALA A 35 -53.37 -72.68 36.20
C ALA A 35 -52.48 -71.94 35.18
N LEU A 36 -52.51 -72.33 33.90
CA LEU A 36 -51.80 -71.66 32.82
C LEU A 36 -52.30 -70.24 32.58
N TYR A 37 -53.61 -70.00 32.68
CA TYR A 37 -54.19 -68.66 32.56
C TYR A 37 -53.73 -67.76 33.71
N LEU A 38 -53.78 -68.24 34.95
CA LEU A 38 -53.29 -67.47 36.12
C LEU A 38 -51.79 -67.18 36.03
N LEU A 39 -50.99 -68.16 35.56
CA LEU A 39 -49.57 -67.95 35.28
C LEU A 39 -49.36 -66.90 34.20
N HIS A 40 -50.16 -66.91 33.13
CA HIS A 40 -50.09 -65.92 32.06
C HIS A 40 -50.42 -64.51 32.55
N VAL A 41 -51.46 -64.35 33.37
CA VAL A 41 -51.81 -63.05 33.98
C VAL A 41 -50.69 -62.53 34.87
N LEU A 42 -50.10 -63.39 35.71
CA LEU A 42 -48.93 -63.02 36.52
C LEU A 42 -47.74 -62.58 35.65
N GLN A 43 -47.45 -63.32 34.57
CA GLN A 43 -46.39 -62.94 33.62
C GLN A 43 -46.68 -61.62 32.90
N GLU A 44 -47.95 -61.31 32.59
CA GLU A 44 -48.32 -60.02 32.01
C GLU A 44 -48.15 -58.87 33.01
N GLU A 45 -48.52 -59.06 34.27
CA GLU A 45 -48.31 -58.07 35.33
C GLU A 45 -46.82 -57.82 35.55
N GLU A 46 -46.01 -58.88 35.68
CA GLU A 46 -44.54 -58.77 35.78
C GLU A 46 -43.94 -58.06 34.56
N ARG A 47 -44.43 -58.33 33.35
CA ARG A 47 -43.99 -57.64 32.13
C ARG A 47 -44.41 -56.16 32.11
N ARG A 48 -45.61 -55.83 32.57
CA ARG A 48 -46.09 -54.44 32.68
C ARG A 48 -45.27 -53.66 33.70
N ASP A 49 -44.99 -54.25 34.86
CA ASP A 49 -44.17 -53.65 35.92
C ASP A 49 -42.72 -53.48 35.46
N ALA A 50 -42.14 -54.48 34.80
CA ALA A 50 -40.82 -54.38 34.20
C ALA A 50 -40.76 -53.29 33.12
N ALA A 51 -41.78 -53.19 32.26
CA ALA A 51 -41.87 -52.14 31.25
C ALA A 51 -42.03 -50.73 31.87
N ALA A 52 -42.82 -50.60 32.95
CA ALA A 52 -42.97 -49.35 33.69
C ALA A 52 -41.66 -48.94 34.36
N ALA A 53 -40.95 -49.88 34.98
CA ALA A 53 -39.64 -49.66 35.59
C ALA A 53 -38.58 -49.25 34.55
N LEU A 54 -38.59 -49.86 33.36
CA LEU A 54 -37.71 -49.48 32.24
C LEU A 54 -38.00 -48.06 31.73
N LYS A 55 -39.28 -47.69 31.59
CA LYS A 55 -39.68 -46.33 31.21
C LYS A 55 -39.22 -45.30 32.25
N ALA A 56 -39.43 -45.56 33.54
CA ALA A 56 -38.99 -44.68 34.61
C ALA A 56 -37.46 -44.49 34.60
N LYS A 57 -36.69 -45.57 34.40
CA LYS A 57 -35.23 -45.49 34.23
C LYS A 57 -34.84 -44.64 33.02
N ALA A 58 -35.51 -44.82 31.88
CA ALA A 58 -35.24 -44.04 30.66
C ALA A 58 -35.54 -42.55 30.86
N GLU A 59 -36.60 -42.20 31.59
CA GLU A 59 -36.93 -40.81 31.93
C GLU A 59 -35.88 -40.18 32.85
N VAL A 60 -35.40 -40.91 33.86
CA VAL A 60 -34.31 -40.45 34.74
C VAL A 60 -33.04 -40.18 33.93
N HIS A 61 -32.66 -41.10 33.03
CA HIS A 61 -31.51 -40.88 32.15
C HIS A 61 -31.71 -39.68 31.21
N ARG A 62 -32.92 -39.48 30.69
CA ARG A 62 -33.24 -38.33 29.84
C ARG A 62 -33.14 -37.01 30.60
N GLN A 63 -33.65 -36.96 31.83
CA GLN A 63 -33.56 -35.76 32.68
C GLN A 63 -32.11 -35.47 33.08
N ALA A 64 -31.33 -36.49 33.43
CA ALA A 64 -29.90 -36.34 33.73
C ALA A 64 -29.13 -35.83 32.51
N TRP A 65 -29.38 -36.37 31.32
CA TRP A 65 -28.75 -35.89 30.09
C TRP A 65 -29.15 -34.46 29.74
N ALA A 66 -30.43 -34.11 29.90
CA ALA A 66 -30.93 -32.76 29.65
C ALA A 66 -30.30 -31.72 30.60
N SER A 67 -30.15 -32.05 31.89
CA SER A 67 -29.53 -31.16 32.86
C SER A 67 -28.03 -30.98 32.63
N GLU A 68 -27.31 -32.06 32.30
CA GLU A 68 -25.91 -31.98 31.90
C GLU A 68 -25.72 -31.14 30.64
N ARG A 69 -26.58 -31.34 29.63
CA ARG A 69 -26.54 -30.57 28.39
C ARG A 69 -26.78 -29.08 28.66
N ALA A 70 -27.79 -28.74 29.45
CA ALA A 70 -28.07 -27.35 29.84
C ALA A 70 -26.88 -26.70 30.57
N LEU A 71 -26.19 -27.45 31.44
CA LEU A 71 -24.97 -26.97 32.10
C LEU A 71 -23.81 -26.74 31.11
N ARG A 72 -23.61 -27.64 30.14
CA ARG A 72 -22.59 -27.48 29.08
C ARG A 72 -22.90 -26.25 28.22
N GLU A 73 -24.14 -26.08 27.79
CA GLU A 73 -24.60 -24.93 27.00
C GLU A 73 -24.43 -23.61 27.79
N LYS A 74 -24.77 -23.59 29.08
CA LYS A 74 -24.54 -22.43 29.96
C LYS A 74 -23.05 -22.08 30.05
N ARG A 75 -22.17 -23.06 30.26
CA ARG A 75 -20.70 -22.82 30.31
C ARG A 75 -20.16 -22.30 28.97
N ALA A 76 -20.64 -22.85 27.85
CA ALA A 76 -20.27 -22.38 26.51
C ALA A 76 -20.73 -20.92 26.31
N ALA A 77 -21.99 -20.61 26.66
CA ALA A 77 -22.52 -19.25 26.59
C ALA A 77 -21.73 -18.27 27.46
N ASP A 78 -21.39 -18.64 28.70
CA ASP A 78 -20.58 -17.82 29.60
C ASP A 78 -19.17 -17.57 29.02
N THR A 79 -18.58 -18.58 28.39
CA THR A 79 -17.24 -18.47 27.75
C THR A 79 -17.29 -17.52 26.55
N ILE A 80 -18.29 -17.67 25.69
CA ILE A 80 -18.51 -16.78 24.53
C ILE A 80 -18.77 -15.35 25.00
N GLN A 81 -19.60 -15.16 26.04
CA GLN A 81 -19.89 -13.83 26.58
C GLN A 81 -18.66 -13.16 27.19
N ARG A 82 -17.81 -13.90 27.92
CA ARG A 82 -16.54 -13.37 28.45
C ARG A 82 -15.61 -12.95 27.32
N PHE A 83 -15.45 -13.81 26.31
CA PHE A 83 -14.63 -13.51 25.13
C PHE A 83 -15.15 -12.27 24.40
N TYR A 84 -16.47 -12.19 24.18
CA TYR A 84 -17.09 -11.02 23.55
C TYR A 84 -16.86 -9.72 24.34
N ARG A 85 -17.02 -9.75 25.68
CA ARG A 85 -16.74 -8.57 26.52
C ARG A 85 -15.27 -8.17 26.46
N GLN A 86 -14.36 -9.14 26.46
CA GLN A 86 -12.92 -8.90 26.32
C GLN A 86 -12.59 -8.28 24.96
N CYS A 87 -13.15 -8.82 23.86
CA CYS A 87 -12.98 -8.24 22.52
C CYS A 87 -13.55 -6.83 22.45
N LYS A 88 -14.75 -6.60 22.99
CA LYS A 88 -15.37 -5.27 23.04
C LYS A 88 -14.48 -4.27 23.78
N HIS A 89 -14.01 -4.63 24.97
CA HIS A 89 -13.09 -3.79 25.74
C HIS A 89 -11.78 -3.53 24.99
N SER A 90 -11.20 -4.56 24.34
CA SER A 90 -9.99 -4.39 23.55
C SER A 90 -10.18 -3.47 22.35
N ILE A 91 -11.34 -3.50 21.69
CA ILE A 91 -11.66 -2.61 20.57
C ILE A 91 -11.86 -1.18 21.06
N GLN A 92 -12.54 -0.99 22.20
CA GLN A 92 -12.73 0.33 22.81
C GLN A 92 -11.39 0.95 23.21
N LEU A 93 -10.54 0.19 23.91
CA LEU A 93 -9.21 0.66 24.28
C LEU A 93 -8.37 1.04 23.05
N ARG A 94 -8.43 0.24 21.98
CA ARG A 94 -7.74 0.58 20.71
C ARG A 94 -8.25 1.89 20.12
N ARG A 95 -9.57 2.11 20.09
CA ARG A 95 -10.16 3.35 19.60
C ARG A 95 -9.74 4.56 20.43
N GLU A 96 -9.80 4.46 21.74
CA GLU A 96 -9.32 5.51 22.65
C GLU A 96 -7.84 5.81 22.42
N THR A 97 -7.00 4.78 22.25
CA THR A 97 -5.59 5.00 21.93
C THR A 97 -5.38 5.66 20.57
N GLU A 98 -6.10 5.26 19.53
CA GLU A 98 -6.02 5.87 18.20
C GLU A 98 -6.54 7.32 18.22
N GLU A 99 -7.61 7.62 18.95
CA GLU A 99 -8.13 8.98 19.13
C GLU A 99 -7.09 9.88 19.82
N THR A 100 -6.44 9.39 20.89
CA THR A 100 -5.36 10.17 21.54
C THR A 100 -4.14 10.35 20.65
N LEU A 101 -3.84 9.39 19.76
CA LEU A 101 -2.76 9.52 18.78
C LEU A 101 -3.14 10.51 17.68
N TRP A 102 -4.42 10.55 17.29
CA TRP A 102 -4.92 11.49 16.31
C TRP A 102 -4.85 12.94 16.82
N SER A 103 -5.25 13.18 18.08
CA SER A 103 -5.09 14.51 18.72
C SER A 103 -3.63 14.97 18.66
N LYS A 104 -2.69 14.10 19.04
CA LYS A 104 -1.25 14.40 18.99
C LYS A 104 -0.72 14.60 17.58
N TYR A 105 -1.30 13.91 16.60
CA TYR A 105 -0.95 14.08 15.20
C TYR A 105 -1.36 15.48 14.72
N GLN A 106 -2.57 15.91 15.05
CA GLN A 106 -3.07 17.25 14.71
C GLN A 106 -2.28 18.34 15.44
N GLU A 107 -2.05 18.18 16.74
CA GLU A 107 -1.22 19.10 17.54
C GLU A 107 0.19 19.24 16.96
N ALA A 108 0.81 18.13 16.52
CA ALA A 108 2.12 18.15 15.89
C ALA A 108 2.12 18.82 14.51
N GLU A 109 1.06 18.64 13.71
CA GLU A 109 0.91 19.32 12.43
C GLU A 109 0.75 20.83 12.60
N GLU A 110 -0.10 21.26 13.53
CA GLU A 110 -0.30 22.68 13.89
C GLU A 110 0.98 23.32 14.44
N GLU A 111 1.72 22.61 15.29
CA GLU A 111 3.01 23.07 15.81
C GLU A 111 4.04 23.24 14.68
N ALA A 112 4.09 22.32 13.72
CA ALA A 112 4.98 22.42 12.57
C ALA A 112 4.63 23.62 11.68
N GLU A 113 3.34 23.87 11.45
CA GLU A 113 2.87 25.05 10.71
C GLU A 113 3.30 26.35 11.39
N GLN A 114 3.07 26.47 12.71
CA GLN A 114 3.49 27.65 13.46
C GLN A 114 5.00 27.89 13.39
N LEU A 115 5.81 26.84 13.53
CA LEU A 115 7.28 26.96 13.45
C LEU A 115 7.76 27.34 12.05
N LEU A 116 7.11 26.87 10.99
CA LEU A 116 7.44 27.23 9.61
C LEU A 116 7.06 28.70 9.34
N ASP A 117 5.87 29.13 9.78
CA ASP A 117 5.43 30.53 9.67
C ASP A 117 6.36 31.49 10.43
N GLU A 118 6.82 31.09 11.64
CA GLU A 118 7.81 31.85 12.42
C GLU A 118 9.16 31.96 11.70
N GLN A 119 9.63 30.88 11.06
CA GLN A 119 10.85 30.89 10.26
C GLN A 119 10.73 31.82 9.05
N GLU A 120 9.60 31.80 8.36
CA GLU A 120 9.34 32.67 7.21
C GLU A 120 9.27 34.14 7.62
N ALA A 121 8.60 34.44 8.74
CA ALA A 121 8.55 35.78 9.31
C ALA A 121 9.95 36.26 9.73
N ALA A 122 10.76 35.39 10.33
CA ALA A 122 12.14 35.70 10.70
C ALA A 122 13.04 35.93 9.47
N ALA A 123 12.92 35.10 8.43
CA ALA A 123 13.66 35.25 7.19
C ALA A 123 13.27 36.53 6.43
N ALA A 124 11.97 36.89 6.42
CA ALA A 124 11.49 38.14 5.86
C ALA A 124 12.02 39.36 6.64
N ALA A 125 12.02 39.29 7.98
CA ALA A 125 12.57 40.35 8.82
C ALA A 125 14.09 40.52 8.64
N GLY A 126 14.84 39.42 8.45
CA GLY A 126 16.28 39.43 8.17
C GLY A 126 16.62 40.06 6.81
N LYS A 127 15.84 39.77 5.76
CA LYS A 127 16.01 40.39 4.42
C LYS A 127 15.79 41.92 4.45
N VAL A 128 14.84 42.40 5.24
CA VAL A 128 14.60 43.86 5.42
C VAL A 128 15.76 44.54 6.18
N GLY A 129 16.44 43.82 7.08
CA GLY A 129 17.63 44.32 7.78
C GLY A 129 18.90 44.36 6.92
N SER A 130 19.09 43.39 6.02
CA SER A 130 20.25 43.33 5.12
C SER A 130 20.16 44.34 3.96
N ALA A 131 18.95 44.59 3.44
CA ALA A 131 18.75 45.55 2.35
C ALA A 131 19.01 47.02 2.75
N ALA A 132 19.02 47.32 4.06
CA ALA A 132 19.39 48.64 4.57
C ALA A 132 20.91 48.80 4.79
N SER A 133 21.69 47.71 4.73
CA SER A 133 23.14 47.69 4.97
C SER A 133 23.98 47.75 3.68
N ASP A 134 23.41 47.39 2.53
CA ASP A 134 24.13 47.33 1.24
C ASP A 134 23.86 48.56 0.34
N MET A 135 23.36 49.66 0.90
CA MET A 135 23.05 50.89 0.16
C MET A 135 24.13 51.99 0.27
N GLU A 136 25.36 51.64 0.65
CA GLU A 136 26.55 52.47 0.48
C GLU A 136 27.71 51.60 -0.06
N ASP A 137 28.29 52.03 -1.19
CA ASP A 137 29.45 51.45 -1.90
C ASP A 137 29.20 50.27 -2.87
N THR A 138 28.62 50.54 -4.04
CA THR A 138 29.14 50.01 -5.33
C THR A 138 28.62 50.83 -6.53
N ASP A 139 29.21 52.02 -6.71
CA ASP A 139 29.23 52.68 -8.03
C ASP A 139 30.36 52.08 -8.88
N GLY A 140 30.03 51.59 -10.08
CA GLY A 140 31.00 51.57 -11.18
C GLY A 140 31.16 50.29 -12.01
N ALA A 141 30.34 50.22 -13.07
CA ALA A 141 30.71 49.82 -14.43
C ALA A 141 30.88 48.33 -14.83
N ALA A 142 30.08 48.01 -15.87
CA ALA A 142 30.34 47.12 -17.01
C ALA A 142 29.99 45.62 -16.87
N ALA A 143 28.83 45.24 -17.44
CA ALA A 143 28.77 44.43 -18.66
C ALA A 143 27.33 44.33 -19.17
N ALA A 144 26.97 45.23 -20.09
CA ALA A 144 25.85 45.00 -20.99
C ALA A 144 26.30 44.01 -22.07
N GLY A 145 25.99 42.74 -21.87
CA GLY A 145 26.13 41.66 -22.86
C GLY A 145 24.77 41.01 -23.07
N ARG A 146 24.13 41.35 -24.18
CA ARG A 146 22.89 40.75 -24.69
C ARG A 146 22.96 39.22 -24.66
N GLY A 147 22.01 38.60 -23.95
CA GLY A 147 21.48 37.26 -24.19
C GLY A 147 19.96 37.35 -24.13
N ASP A 148 19.37 37.78 -25.24
CA ASP A 148 17.92 37.87 -25.48
C ASP A 148 17.38 36.45 -25.69
N GLY A 149 17.19 35.73 -24.58
CA GLY A 149 16.74 34.34 -24.50
C GLY A 149 16.43 33.82 -23.08
N GLY A 150 16.89 34.51 -22.02
CA GLY A 150 16.86 33.98 -20.64
C GLY A 150 15.58 34.21 -19.82
N ALA A 151 14.54 34.87 -20.34
CA ALA A 151 13.34 35.19 -19.54
C ALA A 151 12.45 33.97 -19.24
N GLY A 152 12.50 32.92 -20.07
CA GLY A 152 11.80 31.65 -19.82
C GLY A 152 12.60 30.70 -18.93
N GLU A 153 13.93 30.69 -19.06
CA GLU A 153 14.82 29.78 -18.33
C GLU A 153 15.02 30.21 -16.87
N GLU A 154 15.17 31.50 -16.57
CA GLU A 154 15.25 32.00 -15.18
C GLU A 154 13.93 31.75 -14.42
N GLY A 155 12.78 31.91 -15.10
CA GLY A 155 11.47 31.62 -14.52
C GLY A 155 11.29 30.15 -14.11
N SER A 156 11.82 29.22 -14.91
CA SER A 156 11.74 27.78 -14.62
C SER A 156 12.54 27.36 -13.38
N VAL A 157 13.70 28.00 -13.13
CA VAL A 157 14.54 27.73 -11.96
C VAL A 157 13.90 28.30 -10.69
N GLU A 158 13.31 29.49 -10.77
CA GLU A 158 12.59 30.10 -9.64
C GLU A 158 11.32 29.30 -9.26
N GLU A 159 10.58 28.81 -10.26
CA GLU A 159 9.42 27.94 -10.04
C GLU A 159 9.83 26.60 -9.39
N ALA A 160 10.91 25.97 -9.89
CA ALA A 160 11.44 24.76 -9.30
C ALA A 160 11.95 24.99 -7.86
N ALA A 161 12.58 26.13 -7.57
CA ALA A 161 12.99 26.49 -6.21
C ALA A 161 11.78 26.68 -5.28
N ALA A 162 10.70 27.28 -5.77
CA ALA A 162 9.45 27.42 -5.01
C ALA A 162 8.81 26.06 -4.72
N ALA A 163 8.81 25.13 -5.69
CA ALA A 163 8.33 23.77 -5.51
C ALA A 163 9.17 22.97 -4.48
N VAL A 164 10.49 23.18 -4.44
CA VAL A 164 11.37 22.61 -3.41
C VAL A 164 10.98 23.14 -2.03
N GLU A 165 10.73 24.43 -1.88
CA GLU A 165 10.31 25.02 -0.60
C GLU A 165 8.91 24.56 -0.16
N GLU A 166 7.95 24.42 -1.07
CA GLU A 166 6.63 23.88 -0.77
C GLU A 166 6.71 22.43 -0.27
N THR A 167 7.41 21.57 -1.03
CA THR A 167 7.59 20.17 -0.64
C THR A 167 8.42 20.00 0.64
N ARG A 168 9.37 20.92 0.89
CA ARG A 168 10.10 21.00 2.17
C ARG A 168 9.15 21.26 3.33
N ARG A 169 8.23 22.24 3.21
CA ARG A 169 7.23 22.53 4.26
C ARG A 169 6.37 21.30 4.56
N ASP A 170 5.85 20.67 3.51
CA ASP A 170 5.00 19.47 3.65
C ASP A 170 5.73 18.29 4.30
N PHE A 171 7.02 18.12 3.97
CA PHE A 171 7.85 17.13 4.64
C PHE A 171 7.97 17.41 6.14
N TYR A 172 8.26 18.64 6.55
CA TYR A 172 8.40 18.98 7.96
C TYR A 172 7.10 18.87 8.74
N LYS A 173 5.95 19.22 8.15
CA LYS A 173 4.63 18.96 8.73
C LYS A 173 4.41 17.47 9.02
N ALA A 174 4.74 16.62 8.04
CA ALA A 174 4.64 15.16 8.21
C ALA A 174 5.67 14.59 9.22
N GLN A 175 6.85 15.20 9.29
CA GLN A 175 7.96 14.74 10.15
C GLN A 175 7.73 15.07 11.62
N ARG A 176 7.06 16.18 11.97
CA ARG A 176 6.89 16.62 13.37
C ARG A 176 6.26 15.54 14.24
N PHE A 177 5.25 14.84 13.73
CA PHE A 177 4.62 13.74 14.46
C PHE A 177 5.60 12.62 14.85
N MET A 178 6.67 12.39 14.08
CA MET A 178 7.67 11.34 14.36
C MET A 178 8.35 11.52 15.72
N LEU A 179 8.45 12.76 16.21
CA LEU A 179 9.02 13.09 17.52
C LEU A 179 8.21 12.48 18.67
N HIS A 180 6.89 12.34 18.52
CA HIS A 180 5.99 11.80 19.55
C HIS A 180 5.82 10.29 19.51
N ILE A 181 6.38 9.61 18.49
CA ILE A 181 6.20 8.18 18.28
C ILE A 181 6.94 7.37 19.34
N ARG A 182 6.32 6.27 19.79
CA ARG A 182 6.94 5.29 20.70
C ARG A 182 7.32 4.04 19.94
N LYS A 183 8.41 3.38 20.33
CA LYS A 183 8.85 2.08 19.77
C LYS A 183 7.75 1.00 19.76
N ALA A 184 6.78 1.08 20.67
CA ALA A 184 5.66 0.14 20.74
C ALA A 184 4.77 0.19 19.50
N LEU A 185 4.55 1.38 18.91
CA LEU A 185 3.68 1.56 17.74
C LEU A 185 4.30 0.97 16.47
N ILE A 186 5.62 1.09 16.32
CA ILE A 186 6.35 0.41 15.24
C ILE A 186 6.37 -1.10 15.51
N GLY A 187 6.50 -1.51 16.78
CA GLY A 187 6.42 -2.91 17.19
C GLY A 187 5.07 -3.56 16.86
N THR A 188 3.95 -2.84 17.04
CA THR A 188 2.62 -3.33 16.67
C THR A 188 2.48 -3.47 15.16
N LEU A 189 2.88 -2.46 14.37
CA LEU A 189 2.85 -2.56 12.90
C LEU A 189 3.72 -3.71 12.38
N LYS A 190 4.93 -3.88 12.93
CA LYS A 190 5.80 -5.01 12.58
C LYS A 190 5.12 -6.35 12.87
N LYS A 191 4.48 -6.48 14.04
CA LYS A 191 3.79 -7.71 14.42
C LYS A 191 2.59 -7.97 13.51
N GLU A 192 1.80 -6.94 13.22
CA GLU A 192 0.66 -7.02 12.30
C GLU A 192 1.09 -7.43 10.90
N LEU A 193 2.20 -6.90 10.39
CA LEU A 193 2.77 -7.32 9.10
C LEU A 193 3.12 -8.82 9.08
N VAL A 194 3.70 -9.34 10.17
CA VAL A 194 4.02 -10.77 10.29
C VAL A 194 2.75 -11.62 10.40
N ASP A 195 1.76 -11.17 11.17
CA ASP A 195 0.49 -11.86 11.36
C ASP A 195 -0.34 -11.88 10.07
N GLN A 196 -0.26 -10.83 9.24
CA GLN A 196 -0.96 -10.68 7.96
C GLN A 196 -0.15 -11.16 6.74
N ARG A 197 1.02 -11.78 6.93
CA ARG A 197 1.91 -12.19 5.82
C ARG A 197 1.22 -13.04 4.74
N GLU A 198 0.31 -13.92 5.16
CA GLU A 198 -0.41 -14.81 4.23
C GLU A 198 -1.45 -14.03 3.44
N GLN A 199 -2.09 -13.03 4.07
CA GLN A 199 -3.01 -12.14 3.37
C GLN A 199 -2.24 -11.34 2.32
N VAL A 200 -1.09 -10.78 2.67
CA VAL A 200 -0.22 -10.08 1.70
C VAL A 200 0.15 -10.99 0.54
N ARG A 201 0.57 -12.25 0.82
CA ARG A 201 0.89 -13.21 -0.25
C ARG A 201 -0.33 -13.48 -1.16
N VAL A 202 -1.49 -13.75 -0.59
CA VAL A 202 -2.71 -14.02 -1.37
C VAL A 202 -3.12 -12.81 -2.22
N GLU A 203 -2.97 -11.58 -1.72
CA GLU A 203 -3.29 -10.39 -2.50
C GLU A 203 -2.24 -10.13 -3.60
N GLN A 204 -0.96 -10.44 -3.36
CA GLN A 204 0.06 -10.45 -4.41
C GLN A 204 -0.25 -11.51 -5.49
N ASP A 205 -0.61 -12.73 -5.08
CA ASP A 205 -0.98 -13.81 -6.00
C ASP A 205 -2.19 -13.41 -6.86
N ARG A 206 -3.20 -12.77 -6.26
CA ARG A 206 -4.36 -12.24 -6.99
C ARG A 206 -3.99 -11.12 -7.96
N MET A 207 -3.04 -10.27 -7.61
CA MET A 207 -2.54 -9.26 -8.53
C MET A 207 -1.91 -9.91 -9.77
N TYR A 208 -1.08 -10.95 -9.60
CA TYR A 208 -0.51 -11.68 -10.73
C TYR A 208 -1.59 -12.33 -11.58
N ASP A 209 -2.56 -13.01 -10.96
CA ASP A 209 -3.66 -13.63 -11.71
C ASP A 209 -4.45 -12.60 -12.54
N LEU A 210 -4.57 -11.36 -12.07
CA LEU A 210 -5.22 -10.29 -12.82
C LEU A 210 -4.34 -9.76 -13.96
N LEU A 211 -3.04 -9.58 -13.72
CA LEU A 211 -2.08 -9.14 -14.72
C LEU A 211 -1.91 -10.19 -15.83
N ASP A 212 -1.72 -11.45 -15.47
CA ASP A 212 -1.58 -12.57 -16.42
C ASP A 212 -2.82 -12.69 -17.33
N ARG A 213 -4.02 -12.48 -16.76
CA ARG A 213 -5.27 -12.42 -17.54
C ARG A 213 -5.31 -11.21 -18.46
N ALA A 214 -4.90 -10.05 -17.98
CA ALA A 214 -4.85 -8.82 -18.79
C ALA A 214 -3.89 -8.97 -19.96
N GLU A 215 -2.69 -9.52 -19.72
CA GLU A 215 -1.69 -9.79 -20.75
C GLU A 215 -2.19 -10.83 -21.76
N ALA A 216 -2.86 -11.89 -21.29
CA ALA A 216 -3.46 -12.89 -22.17
C ALA A 216 -4.57 -12.28 -23.05
N GLU A 217 -5.43 -11.43 -22.48
CA GLU A 217 -6.47 -10.71 -23.23
C GLU A 217 -5.88 -9.72 -24.24
N ILE A 218 -4.79 -9.03 -23.90
CA ILE A 218 -4.07 -8.13 -24.82
C ILE A 218 -3.50 -8.95 -25.98
N LYS A 219 -2.78 -10.04 -25.68
CA LYS A 219 -2.21 -10.93 -26.71
C LYS A 219 -3.28 -11.54 -27.60
N GLU A 220 -4.40 -12.00 -27.05
CA GLU A 220 -5.50 -12.57 -27.83
C GLU A 220 -6.13 -11.52 -28.77
N ARG A 221 -6.24 -10.26 -28.32
CA ARG A 221 -6.71 -9.15 -29.17
C ARG A 221 -5.70 -8.81 -30.26
N GLU A 222 -4.41 -8.70 -29.93
CA GLU A 222 -3.34 -8.45 -30.90
C GLU A 222 -3.28 -9.57 -31.96
N GLU A 223 -3.41 -10.84 -31.55
CA GLU A 223 -3.45 -11.99 -32.45
C GLU A 223 -4.70 -11.99 -33.33
N ALA A 224 -5.89 -11.70 -32.76
CA ALA A 224 -7.14 -11.61 -33.52
C ALA A 224 -7.09 -10.50 -34.58
N GLU A 225 -6.45 -9.37 -34.27
CA GLU A 225 -6.29 -8.26 -35.20
C GLU A 225 -5.20 -8.50 -36.24
N TYR A 226 -4.10 -9.16 -35.87
CA TYR A 226 -3.12 -9.62 -36.84
C TYR A 226 -3.77 -10.56 -37.88
N VAL A 227 -4.64 -11.47 -37.41
CA VAL A 227 -5.43 -12.35 -38.29
C VAL A 227 -6.45 -11.57 -39.12
N ALA A 228 -7.11 -10.55 -38.56
CA ALA A 228 -8.06 -9.69 -39.28
C ALA A 228 -7.37 -8.82 -40.36
N ALA A 229 -6.22 -8.21 -40.04
CA ALA A 229 -5.43 -7.43 -40.98
C ALA A 229 -4.85 -8.31 -42.10
N ALA A 230 -4.36 -9.51 -41.76
CA ALA A 230 -3.89 -10.48 -42.74
C ALA A 230 -4.99 -10.98 -43.69
N THR A 231 -6.24 -11.10 -43.19
CA THR A 231 -7.40 -11.50 -44.01
C THR A 231 -8.01 -10.36 -44.84
N ALA A 232 -7.84 -9.11 -44.41
CA ALA A 232 -8.31 -7.92 -45.13
C ALA A 232 -7.34 -7.42 -46.21
N GLY A 233 -6.10 -7.94 -46.26
CA GLY A 233 -5.08 -7.52 -47.23
C GLY A 233 -4.56 -6.09 -47.01
N ALA A 234 -4.83 -5.50 -45.84
CA ALA A 234 -4.35 -4.18 -45.44
C ALA A 234 -3.41 -4.34 -44.24
N LEU A 235 -2.21 -3.76 -44.32
CA LEU A 235 -1.34 -3.58 -43.15
C LEU A 235 -2.11 -2.74 -42.10
N PRO A 236 -2.09 -3.12 -40.82
CA PRO A 236 -2.79 -2.35 -39.79
C PRO A 236 -2.15 -0.95 -39.72
N SER A 237 -2.92 0.10 -39.97
CA SER A 237 -2.45 1.47 -39.80
C SER A 237 -2.23 1.77 -38.31
N SER A 238 -1.22 2.59 -38.01
CA SER A 238 -0.81 2.94 -36.64
C SER A 238 -1.93 3.54 -35.79
N ALA A 239 -2.94 4.16 -36.43
CA ALA A 239 -4.10 4.76 -35.79
C ALA A 239 -5.07 3.73 -35.20
N ALA A 240 -5.25 2.57 -35.83
CA ALA A 240 -6.11 1.51 -35.31
C ALA A 240 -5.50 0.82 -34.08
N ALA A 241 -4.17 0.65 -34.07
CA ALA A 241 -3.43 0.14 -32.92
C ALA A 241 -3.41 1.12 -31.72
N ALA A 242 -3.39 2.44 -31.98
CA ALA A 242 -3.47 3.48 -30.95
C ALA A 242 -4.84 3.52 -30.27
N GLU A 243 -5.94 3.39 -31.03
CA GLU A 243 -7.29 3.27 -30.49
C GLU A 243 -7.49 2.01 -29.63
N LEU A 244 -6.74 0.93 -29.89
CA LEU A 244 -6.83 -0.31 -29.11
C LEU A 244 -6.03 -0.31 -27.82
N ALA A 245 -4.85 0.31 -27.81
CA ALA A 245 -4.11 0.56 -26.58
C ALA A 245 -4.95 1.42 -25.60
N LYS A 246 -5.75 2.36 -26.12
CA LYS A 246 -6.73 3.12 -25.33
C LYS A 246 -7.90 2.28 -24.79
N LYS A 247 -8.22 1.13 -25.40
CA LYS A 247 -9.35 0.25 -25.04
C LYS A 247 -8.96 -1.03 -24.31
N SER A 248 -7.67 -1.29 -24.08
CA SER A 248 -7.24 -2.36 -23.17
C SER A 248 -7.55 -1.93 -21.73
N ALA A 249 -8.76 -2.27 -21.28
CA ALA A 249 -9.14 -2.16 -19.89
C ALA A 249 -8.35 -3.19 -19.08
N VAL A 250 -7.12 -2.84 -18.69
CA VAL A 250 -6.38 -3.56 -17.67
C VAL A 250 -7.30 -3.68 -16.44
N PRO A 251 -7.50 -4.88 -15.85
CA PRO A 251 -8.33 -5.06 -14.68
C PRO A 251 -7.86 -4.13 -13.58
N ARG A 252 -8.71 -3.17 -13.26
CA ARG A 252 -8.42 -2.09 -12.32
C ARG A 252 -8.57 -2.63 -10.92
N HIS A 253 -7.66 -2.29 -10.04
CA HIS A 253 -7.95 -2.47 -8.62
C HIS A 253 -9.11 -1.53 -8.28
N GLU A 254 -10.04 -2.00 -7.46
CA GLU A 254 -11.10 -1.13 -6.91
C GLU A 254 -10.80 -0.81 -5.44
N ARG A 255 -9.80 -1.49 -4.86
CA ARG A 255 -9.45 -1.41 -3.44
C ARG A 255 -8.11 -2.06 -3.12
N ILE A 256 -7.15 -1.27 -2.65
CA ILE A 256 -5.90 -1.78 -2.08
C ILE A 256 -6.13 -2.12 -0.59
N PRO A 257 -5.90 -3.37 -0.15
CA PRO A 257 -6.10 -3.74 1.25
C PRO A 257 -5.02 -3.12 2.14
N ALA A 258 -5.38 -2.75 3.38
CA ALA A 258 -4.47 -2.08 4.32
C ALA A 258 -3.21 -2.91 4.64
N SER A 259 -3.28 -4.23 4.57
CA SER A 259 -2.13 -5.13 4.71
C SER A 259 -1.07 -4.91 3.62
N MET A 260 -1.50 -4.69 2.38
CA MET A 260 -0.63 -4.37 1.25
C MET A 260 -0.04 -2.97 1.37
N ILE A 261 -0.85 -1.99 1.79
CA ILE A 261 -0.39 -0.62 2.08
C ILE A 261 0.72 -0.67 3.13
N MET A 262 0.49 -1.37 4.24
CA MET A 262 1.47 -1.52 5.33
C MET A 262 2.76 -2.17 4.87
N TYR A 263 2.68 -3.26 4.09
CA TYR A 263 3.85 -3.93 3.53
C TYR A 263 4.67 -2.99 2.64
N ARG A 264 4.02 -2.30 1.69
CA ARG A 264 4.68 -1.39 0.75
C ARG A 264 5.28 -0.17 1.43
N VAL A 265 4.57 0.46 2.37
CA VAL A 265 5.08 1.61 3.14
C VAL A 265 6.33 1.22 3.95
N LEU A 266 6.29 0.09 4.67
CA LEU A 266 7.46 -0.37 5.44
C LEU A 266 8.63 -0.76 4.53
N ARG A 267 8.34 -1.29 3.34
CA ARG A 267 9.35 -1.57 2.30
C ARG A 267 10.01 -0.28 1.79
N CYS A 268 9.25 0.76 1.46
CA CYS A 268 9.79 2.07 1.06
C CYS A 268 10.74 2.63 2.13
N TRP A 269 10.36 2.53 3.41
CA TRP A 269 11.24 2.96 4.50
C TRP A 269 12.50 2.10 4.64
N CYS A 270 12.44 0.81 4.32
CA CYS A 270 13.64 -0.01 4.28
C CYS A 270 14.58 0.41 3.14
N TYR A 271 14.04 0.88 2.01
CA TYR A 271 14.85 1.48 0.95
C TYR A 271 15.50 2.77 1.42
N MET A 272 14.74 3.72 1.96
CA MET A 272 15.28 5.02 2.40
C MET A 272 16.31 4.91 3.53
N LEU A 273 16.07 4.06 4.53
CA LEU A 273 16.85 4.08 5.77
C LEU A 273 18.00 3.08 5.82
N PHE A 274 17.95 2.02 5.02
CA PHE A 274 18.90 0.90 5.10
C PHE A 274 19.56 0.57 3.77
N ASP A 275 19.28 1.32 2.70
CA ASP A 275 19.73 1.03 1.33
C ASP A 275 19.49 -0.43 0.95
N SER A 276 18.36 -0.96 1.43
CA SER A 276 18.06 -2.37 1.24
C SER A 276 17.79 -2.68 -0.22
N THR A 277 18.23 -3.85 -0.66
CA THR A 277 17.94 -4.30 -2.03
C THR A 277 16.54 -4.92 -2.09
N PRO A 278 15.95 -5.02 -3.29
CA PRO A 278 14.62 -5.61 -3.40
C PRO A 278 14.57 -7.07 -2.95
N LYS A 279 15.63 -7.85 -3.18
CA LYS A 279 15.81 -9.22 -2.64
C LYS A 279 15.72 -9.29 -1.11
N GLN A 280 16.15 -8.22 -0.43
CA GLN A 280 16.11 -8.13 1.04
C GLN A 280 14.73 -7.69 1.54
N THR A 281 13.82 -7.28 0.66
CA THR A 281 12.50 -6.74 1.02
C THR A 281 11.32 -7.40 0.27
N ASP A 282 11.57 -8.43 -0.53
CA ASP A 282 10.60 -9.17 -1.36
C ASP A 282 9.45 -9.84 -0.59
N THR A 283 9.58 -10.03 0.74
CA THR A 283 8.54 -10.66 1.56
C THR A 283 8.28 -9.88 2.85
N PRO A 284 7.03 -9.96 3.38
CA PRO A 284 6.67 -9.34 4.66
C PRO A 284 7.59 -9.77 5.82
N ALA A 285 8.06 -11.02 5.80
CA ALA A 285 8.95 -11.54 6.83
C ALA A 285 10.34 -10.90 6.79
N LYS A 286 10.89 -10.68 5.61
CA LYS A 286 12.20 -10.03 5.45
C LYS A 286 12.13 -8.53 5.76
N VAL A 287 11.07 -7.84 5.31
CA VAL A 287 10.80 -6.44 5.72
C VAL A 287 10.69 -6.34 7.24
N ALA A 288 9.89 -7.21 7.88
CA ALA A 288 9.79 -7.24 9.33
C ALA A 288 11.13 -7.53 10.03
N ALA A 289 12.01 -8.33 9.43
CA ALA A 289 13.33 -8.62 9.99
C ALA A 289 14.23 -7.37 10.01
N LEU A 290 14.17 -6.53 8.98
CA LEU A 290 14.91 -5.27 8.87
C LEU A 290 14.37 -4.20 9.84
N VAL A 291 13.05 -4.15 10.03
CA VAL A 291 12.41 -3.19 10.94
C VAL A 291 12.71 -3.56 12.40
N LYS A 292 13.75 -2.96 12.98
CA LYS A 292 14.02 -3.02 14.44
C LYS A 292 13.33 -1.82 15.11
N PRO A 293 12.25 -2.02 15.91
CA PRO A 293 11.37 -0.91 16.29
C PRO A 293 12.05 0.28 16.98
N PHE A 294 13.08 0.03 17.80
CA PHE A 294 13.82 1.10 18.46
C PHE A 294 14.72 1.87 17.49
N THR A 295 15.53 1.16 16.70
CA THR A 295 16.40 1.76 15.68
C THR A 295 15.61 2.49 14.60
N PHE A 296 14.51 1.89 14.14
CA PHE A 296 13.62 2.48 13.15
C PHE A 296 13.00 3.78 13.64
N MET A 297 12.54 3.81 14.91
CA MET A 297 12.05 5.04 15.54
C MET A 297 13.10 6.14 15.61
N GLN A 298 14.34 5.80 16.00
CA GLN A 298 15.44 6.78 16.04
C GLN A 298 15.72 7.36 14.66
N LEU A 299 15.81 6.48 13.64
CA LEU A 299 16.07 6.88 12.27
C LEU A 299 14.94 7.78 11.72
N LEU A 300 13.67 7.41 11.90
CA LEU A 300 12.54 8.23 11.46
C LEU A 300 12.50 9.62 12.09
N ARG A 301 12.94 9.76 13.36
CA ARG A 301 13.01 11.05 14.04
C ARG A 301 14.12 11.95 13.51
N ALA A 302 15.24 11.35 13.11
CA ALA A 302 16.42 12.06 12.61
C ALA A 302 16.42 12.23 11.08
N PHE A 303 15.56 11.49 10.37
CA PHE A 303 15.59 11.34 8.92
C PHE A 303 15.47 12.67 8.19
N ASN A 304 16.38 12.92 7.26
CA ASN A 304 16.34 14.01 6.31
C ASN A 304 16.61 13.46 4.89
N PRO A 305 15.72 13.68 3.90
CA PRO A 305 15.90 13.16 2.54
C PRO A 305 16.92 13.93 1.69
N VAL A 306 17.31 15.15 2.10
CA VAL A 306 18.13 16.08 1.28
C VAL A 306 19.45 16.48 1.96
N ALA A 307 19.64 16.16 3.23
CA ALA A 307 20.90 16.46 3.93
C ALA A 307 21.35 15.31 4.83
N THR A 308 22.64 15.28 5.14
CA THR A 308 23.19 14.35 6.13
C THR A 308 22.61 14.59 7.51
N TYR A 309 22.39 13.54 8.29
CA TYR A 309 21.76 13.64 9.60
C TYR A 309 22.39 12.69 10.64
N GLN A 310 22.25 13.03 11.92
CA GLN A 310 22.78 12.21 13.00
C GLN A 310 21.68 11.33 13.58
N ARG A 311 21.90 10.01 13.62
CA ARG A 311 20.91 9.03 14.11
C ARG A 311 20.33 9.35 15.50
N ASN A 312 21.13 9.94 16.38
CA ASN A 312 20.74 10.23 17.76
C ASN A 312 20.16 11.63 17.95
N ARG A 313 20.22 12.49 16.93
CA ARG A 313 19.73 13.86 16.96
C ARG A 313 18.42 13.95 16.18
N PRO A 314 17.27 14.18 16.85
CA PRO A 314 16.02 14.39 16.15
C PRO A 314 16.14 15.61 15.22
N LEU A 315 15.55 15.50 14.03
CA LEU A 315 15.47 16.62 13.11
C LEU A 315 14.50 17.65 13.70
N ARG A 316 15.00 18.85 13.98
CA ARG A 316 14.25 19.97 14.57
C ARG A 316 14.38 21.20 13.68
N LEU A 317 13.23 21.80 13.37
CA LEU A 317 13.13 23.10 12.72
C LEU A 317 13.72 24.23 13.57
N GLU A 318 13.71 24.08 14.90
CA GLU A 318 14.09 25.12 15.88
C GLU A 318 15.58 25.59 15.78
N ASN A 319 16.42 24.96 14.96
CA ASN A 319 17.88 25.13 14.97
C ASN A 319 18.48 26.02 13.86
N VAL A 320 17.71 26.64 12.96
CA VAL A 320 18.29 27.35 11.80
C VAL A 320 18.87 28.74 12.14
N GLY A 321 18.82 29.20 13.40
CA GLY A 321 19.28 30.56 13.79
C GLY A 321 20.14 30.67 15.05
N LYS A 322 20.49 29.56 15.70
CA LYS A 322 21.39 29.57 16.86
C LYS A 322 22.62 28.75 16.51
N GLN A 323 23.72 29.44 16.20
CA GLN A 323 25.04 28.84 16.38
C GLN A 323 25.05 28.18 17.75
N GLU A 324 25.48 26.92 17.78
CA GLU A 324 25.66 26.12 18.99
C GLU A 324 26.72 26.78 19.87
N GLU A 325 26.34 27.82 20.61
CA GLU A 325 26.99 28.11 21.88
C GLU A 325 26.43 27.12 22.90
N GLU A 326 27.32 26.25 23.35
CA GLU A 326 27.14 25.30 24.44
C GLU A 326 26.52 25.98 25.66
N GLU A 327 25.20 25.91 25.84
CA GLU A 327 24.59 26.13 27.16
C GLU A 327 23.64 24.98 27.51
N GLY A 328 24.05 24.26 28.54
CA GLY A 328 23.53 22.97 28.95
C GLY A 328 22.02 22.94 29.22
N ALA A 329 21.37 21.94 28.66
CA ALA A 329 20.12 21.41 29.16
C ALA A 329 20.36 19.96 29.60
N ALA A 330 20.16 19.73 30.90
CA ALA A 330 20.46 18.51 31.64
C ALA A 330 19.56 17.30 31.30
N ASP A 331 19.27 17.05 30.03
CA ASP A 331 18.55 15.86 29.54
C ASP A 331 19.42 14.98 28.60
N ASP A 332 20.70 15.33 28.47
CA ASP A 332 21.69 14.72 27.57
C ASP A 332 22.41 13.48 28.14
N LEU A 333 21.79 12.81 29.13
CA LEU A 333 22.38 11.65 29.81
C LEU A 333 22.17 10.32 29.07
N LEU A 334 21.93 10.34 27.76
CA LEU A 334 21.80 9.12 26.92
C LEU A 334 22.66 9.11 25.64
N GLN A 335 23.64 10.00 25.49
CA GLN A 335 24.47 10.05 24.27
C GLN A 335 25.95 9.70 24.51
N GLU A 336 26.22 8.45 24.90
CA GLU A 336 27.49 7.82 24.52
C GLU A 336 27.33 7.21 23.11
N GLY A 337 27.85 7.90 22.11
CA GLY A 337 27.93 7.40 20.73
C GLY A 337 27.71 8.49 19.69
N GLY A 338 28.68 9.38 19.54
CA GLY A 338 28.85 10.16 18.31
C GLY A 338 29.14 9.20 17.17
N GLY A 339 28.09 8.66 16.55
CA GLY A 339 28.20 7.89 15.32
C GLY A 339 28.45 8.83 14.15
N ASP A 340 29.13 8.32 13.13
CA ASP A 340 29.34 9.03 11.88
C ASP A 340 27.99 9.56 11.33
N PRO A 341 27.97 10.79 10.75
CA PRO A 341 26.76 11.33 10.15
C PRO A 341 26.24 10.36 9.10
N LEU A 342 24.94 10.04 9.19
CA LEU A 342 24.27 9.26 8.17
C LEU A 342 24.17 10.13 6.92
N GLN A 343 24.57 9.54 5.80
CA GLN A 343 24.38 10.16 4.50
C GLN A 343 22.91 10.26 4.18
N GLN A 344 22.56 11.25 3.38
CA GLN A 344 21.22 11.35 2.80
C GLN A 344 20.93 10.12 1.92
N PRO A 345 19.65 9.78 1.69
CA PRO A 345 19.29 8.74 0.74
C PRO A 345 19.85 9.06 -0.65
N LYS A 346 20.49 8.07 -1.26
CA LYS A 346 20.97 8.11 -2.63
C LYS A 346 19.80 8.31 -3.60
N PRO A 347 20.01 8.96 -4.77
CA PRO A 347 18.98 9.10 -5.81
C PRO A 347 18.33 7.78 -6.22
N ARG A 348 19.08 6.66 -6.25
CA ARG A 348 18.53 5.33 -6.52
C ARG A 348 17.48 4.87 -5.49
N GLN A 349 17.68 5.19 -4.21
CA GLN A 349 16.77 4.81 -3.13
C GLN A 349 15.46 5.57 -3.30
N ALA A 350 15.53 6.87 -3.62
CA ALA A 350 14.38 7.70 -3.93
C ALA A 350 13.62 7.19 -5.18
N ARG A 351 14.31 6.88 -6.28
CA ARG A 351 13.71 6.28 -7.48
C ARG A 351 12.97 4.97 -7.17
N ARG A 352 13.57 4.07 -6.38
CA ARG A 352 12.90 2.82 -5.95
C ARG A 352 11.64 3.09 -5.13
N VAL A 353 11.68 4.07 -4.23
CA VAL A 353 10.53 4.49 -3.44
C VAL A 353 9.44 5.07 -4.34
N GLY A 354 9.79 5.95 -5.27
CA GLY A 354 8.87 6.52 -6.25
C GLY A 354 8.20 5.45 -7.12
N ARG A 355 8.92 4.39 -7.52
CA ARG A 355 8.32 3.23 -8.22
C ARG A 355 7.28 2.53 -7.36
N VAL A 356 7.60 2.19 -6.11
CA VAL A 356 6.68 1.49 -5.20
C VAL A 356 5.48 2.37 -4.82
N LEU A 357 5.68 3.67 -4.62
CA LEU A 357 4.61 4.62 -4.33
C LEU A 357 3.68 4.80 -5.52
N ARG A 358 4.19 4.88 -6.76
CA ARG A 358 3.34 4.90 -7.95
C ARG A 358 2.47 3.66 -8.06
N VAL A 359 3.05 2.48 -7.87
CA VAL A 359 2.32 1.19 -7.85
C VAL A 359 1.30 1.12 -6.70
N LEU A 360 1.51 1.87 -5.61
CA LEU A 360 0.58 2.00 -4.51
C LEU A 360 -0.54 3.02 -4.77
N MET A 361 -0.26 4.08 -5.54
CA MET A 361 -1.11 5.28 -5.63
C MET A 361 -1.76 5.50 -7.00
N HIS A 362 -1.47 4.68 -8.02
CA HIS A 362 -2.09 4.72 -9.34
C HIS A 362 -2.65 3.34 -9.74
N ASP A 363 -3.95 3.26 -10.03
CA ASP A 363 -4.74 2.00 -10.16
C ASP A 363 -4.86 1.47 -11.60
N GLY A 364 -3.93 1.87 -12.47
CA GLY A 364 -3.99 1.51 -13.89
C GLY A 364 -3.11 2.34 -14.81
N GLU A 365 -2.38 3.32 -14.28
CA GLU A 365 -1.37 4.04 -15.04
C GLU A 365 -0.01 3.38 -14.84
N TYR A 366 0.23 2.35 -15.65
CA TYR A 366 1.57 2.03 -16.17
C TYR A 366 2.01 3.10 -17.20
N VAL A 367 1.63 4.36 -17.00
CA VAL A 367 1.77 5.43 -17.98
C VAL A 367 3.11 6.11 -17.72
N SER A 368 4.06 5.73 -18.58
CA SER A 368 5.27 6.43 -18.99
C SER A 368 6.03 7.23 -17.92
N ALA A 369 7.34 6.97 -17.81
CA ALA A 369 8.27 7.94 -17.20
C ALA A 369 8.36 9.28 -17.96
N VAL A 370 7.60 9.44 -19.04
CA VAL A 370 7.49 10.62 -19.88
C VAL A 370 6.19 11.33 -19.53
N ASN A 371 6.28 12.57 -19.05
CA ASN A 371 5.16 13.49 -19.03
C ASN A 371 4.83 13.80 -20.50
N PRO A 372 3.63 13.46 -21.02
CA PRO A 372 3.28 13.70 -22.41
C PRO A 372 3.35 15.18 -22.79
N ALA A 373 3.18 16.07 -21.81
CA ALA A 373 3.36 17.51 -21.95
C ALA A 373 4.79 17.92 -22.36
N ASP A 374 5.80 17.08 -22.12
CA ASP A 374 7.19 17.38 -22.51
C ASP A 374 7.46 17.16 -24.00
N TYR A 375 6.50 16.58 -24.76
CA TYR A 375 6.67 16.20 -26.17
C TYR A 375 5.43 16.45 -27.06
N ILE A 376 4.34 17.00 -26.51
CA ILE A 376 3.12 17.31 -27.26
C ILE A 376 2.89 18.83 -27.24
N ASP A 377 3.54 19.54 -28.15
CA ASP A 377 3.11 20.88 -28.58
C ASP A 377 1.92 20.73 -29.55
N VAL A 378 0.82 20.13 -29.09
CA VAL A 378 -0.44 20.08 -29.85
C VAL A 378 -1.54 20.69 -29.01
N GLU A 379 -1.75 21.98 -29.26
CA GLU A 379 -2.93 22.69 -28.79
C GLU A 379 -4.20 21.96 -29.27
N GLU A 380 -5.14 21.76 -28.33
CA GLU A 380 -6.60 21.58 -28.48
C GLU A 380 -7.30 20.21 -28.27
N GLU A 381 -6.66 19.02 -28.18
CA GLU A 381 -7.44 17.78 -27.89
C GLU A 381 -6.95 16.88 -26.73
N GLY A 382 -5.73 17.07 -26.19
CA GLY A 382 -5.18 16.23 -25.09
C GLY A 382 -5.59 16.61 -23.66
N ALA A 383 -6.00 17.86 -23.43
CA ALA A 383 -6.19 18.42 -22.08
C ALA A 383 -7.31 17.74 -21.26
N ASN A 384 -8.29 17.10 -21.91
CA ASN A 384 -9.39 16.42 -21.23
C ASN A 384 -9.05 15.00 -20.76
N GLU A 385 -8.13 14.29 -21.43
CA GLU A 385 -7.71 12.94 -21.02
C GLU A 385 -6.70 12.99 -19.87
N GLU A 386 -5.70 13.90 -19.93
CA GLU A 386 -4.72 14.14 -18.85
C GLU A 386 -5.39 14.60 -17.54
N SER A 387 -6.37 15.50 -17.64
CA SER A 387 -7.15 15.96 -16.48
C SER A 387 -7.94 14.81 -15.84
N ALA A 388 -8.49 13.89 -16.64
CA ALA A 388 -9.24 12.75 -16.13
C ALA A 388 -8.35 11.68 -15.48
N GLU A 389 -7.11 11.52 -15.94
CA GLU A 389 -6.12 10.59 -15.40
C GLU A 389 -5.51 11.12 -14.10
N ALA A 390 -5.05 12.38 -14.10
CA ALA A 390 -4.58 13.06 -12.89
C ALA A 390 -5.67 13.12 -11.79
N ALA A 391 -6.93 13.39 -12.16
CA ALA A 391 -8.05 13.36 -11.23
C ALA A 391 -8.26 11.97 -10.61
N ARG A 392 -8.09 10.89 -11.40
CA ARG A 392 -8.23 9.51 -10.93
C ARG A 392 -7.06 9.07 -10.06
N GLY A 393 -5.82 9.44 -10.39
CA GLY A 393 -4.66 9.26 -9.52
C GLY A 393 -4.86 9.94 -8.16
N ALA A 394 -5.43 11.15 -8.16
CA ALA A 394 -5.80 11.85 -6.94
C ALA A 394 -6.91 11.13 -6.15
N GLU A 395 -7.93 10.59 -6.82
CA GLU A 395 -8.97 9.77 -6.19
C GLU A 395 -8.40 8.51 -5.53
N LEU A 396 -7.49 7.80 -6.21
CA LEU A 396 -6.87 6.61 -5.62
C LEU A 396 -5.95 6.96 -4.47
N ALA A 397 -5.13 8.00 -4.61
CA ALA A 397 -4.32 8.52 -3.52
C ALA A 397 -5.18 8.80 -2.29
N ALA A 398 -6.34 9.45 -2.47
CA ALA A 398 -7.30 9.69 -1.40
C ALA A 398 -7.88 8.40 -0.82
N LEU A 399 -8.16 7.37 -1.64
CA LEU A 399 -8.62 6.06 -1.16
C LEU A 399 -7.56 5.32 -0.34
N VAL A 400 -6.30 5.34 -0.77
CA VAL A 400 -5.18 4.71 -0.06
C VAL A 400 -4.92 5.44 1.25
N GLU A 401 -4.92 6.77 1.24
CA GLU A 401 -4.80 7.58 2.47
C GLU A 401 -5.97 7.32 3.42
N ALA A 402 -7.20 7.25 2.91
CA ALA A 402 -8.38 6.92 3.71
C ALA A 402 -8.30 5.50 4.29
N ALA A 403 -7.80 4.53 3.52
CA ALA A 403 -7.60 3.17 3.97
C ALA A 403 -6.52 3.07 5.05
N ALA A 404 -5.39 3.79 4.87
CA ALA A 404 -4.33 3.90 5.87
C ALA A 404 -4.83 4.56 7.16
N LYS A 405 -5.53 5.68 7.04
CA LYS A 405 -6.12 6.45 8.15
C LYS A 405 -7.17 5.64 8.93
N LYS A 406 -7.99 4.85 8.23
CA LYS A 406 -8.96 3.94 8.85
C LYS A 406 -8.30 2.77 9.57
N HIS A 407 -7.12 2.35 9.12
CA HIS A 407 -6.40 1.24 9.73
C HIS A 407 -5.69 1.67 11.03
N SER A 408 -4.79 2.65 10.96
CA SER A 408 -4.13 3.23 12.13
C SER A 408 -3.48 4.58 11.81
N VAL A 409 -3.43 5.47 12.80
CA VAL A 409 -2.75 6.78 12.68
C VAL A 409 -1.28 6.60 12.31
N MET A 410 -0.64 5.57 12.85
CA MET A 410 0.77 5.28 12.58
C MET A 410 1.02 4.92 11.11
N LEU A 411 0.19 4.07 10.51
CA LEU A 411 0.35 3.69 9.10
C LEU A 411 0.15 4.90 8.19
N TYR A 412 -0.87 5.72 8.48
CA TYR A 412 -1.12 6.96 7.76
C TYR A 412 0.06 7.94 7.88
N ALA A 413 0.59 8.16 9.08
CA ALA A 413 1.72 9.06 9.27
C ALA A 413 2.98 8.58 8.54
N LEU A 414 3.27 7.28 8.53
CA LEU A 414 4.39 6.71 7.77
C LEU A 414 4.20 6.82 6.26
N LEU A 415 2.97 6.65 5.77
CA LEU A 415 2.62 6.84 4.35
C LEU A 415 2.79 8.31 3.93
N ARG A 416 2.23 9.24 4.70
CA ARG A 416 2.34 10.68 4.42
C ARG A 416 3.79 11.11 4.43
N LEU A 417 4.56 10.70 5.43
CA LEU A 417 5.97 11.07 5.56
C LEU A 417 6.83 10.50 4.42
N VAL A 418 6.62 9.25 3.99
CA VAL A 418 7.41 8.70 2.88
C VAL A 418 7.05 9.37 1.56
N ARG A 419 5.79 9.77 1.36
CA ARG A 419 5.33 10.50 0.18
C ARG A 419 5.94 11.89 0.13
N THR A 420 5.85 12.66 1.21
CA THR A 420 6.43 14.01 1.27
C THR A 420 7.95 13.98 1.23
N ALA A 421 8.59 12.94 1.78
CA ALA A 421 10.03 12.72 1.65
C ALA A 421 10.46 12.43 0.19
N SER A 422 9.70 11.59 -0.53
CA SER A 422 9.95 11.33 -1.96
C SER A 422 9.77 12.60 -2.77
N ALA A 423 8.64 13.29 -2.60
CA ALA A 423 8.34 14.53 -3.33
C ALA A 423 9.38 15.63 -3.07
N TYR A 424 9.81 15.79 -1.82
CA TYR A 424 10.86 16.76 -1.49
C TYR A 424 12.20 16.39 -2.14
N ARG A 425 12.52 15.09 -2.20
CA ARG A 425 13.72 14.63 -2.89
C ARG A 425 13.65 14.85 -4.40
N ASP A 426 12.53 14.49 -5.01
CA ASP A 426 12.30 14.59 -6.45
C ASP A 426 12.31 16.07 -6.90
N ALA A 427 11.65 16.96 -6.15
CA ALA A 427 11.68 18.40 -6.40
C ALA A 427 13.10 18.97 -6.32
N ARG A 428 13.88 18.55 -5.32
CA ARG A 428 15.27 18.98 -5.16
C ARG A 428 16.13 18.49 -6.32
N ASP A 429 16.03 17.21 -6.69
CA ASP A 429 16.84 16.64 -7.77
C ASP A 429 16.48 17.28 -9.12
N HIS A 430 15.21 17.65 -9.34
CA HIS A 430 14.76 18.41 -10.51
C HIS A 430 15.33 19.84 -10.54
N TRP A 431 15.25 20.56 -9.42
CA TRP A 431 15.81 21.91 -9.31
C TRP A 431 17.33 21.92 -9.56
N VAL A 432 18.07 20.96 -9.00
CA VAL A 432 19.51 20.83 -9.23
C VAL A 432 19.84 20.48 -10.68
N ALA A 433 19.03 19.64 -11.34
CA ALA A 433 19.20 19.35 -12.75
C ALA A 433 19.02 20.61 -13.62
N LEU A 434 18.02 21.45 -13.32
CA LEU A 434 17.81 22.73 -14.01
C LEU A 434 18.96 23.72 -13.77
N LEU A 435 19.50 23.79 -12.54
CA LEU A 435 20.69 24.61 -12.26
C LEU A 435 21.89 24.19 -13.11
N GLN A 436 22.13 22.87 -13.25
CA GLN A 436 23.22 22.35 -14.07
C GLN A 436 23.02 22.63 -15.56
N GLN A 437 21.79 22.45 -16.07
CA GLN A 437 21.45 22.75 -17.47
C GLN A 437 21.67 24.22 -17.81
N ASN A 438 21.41 25.12 -16.86
CA ASN A 438 21.57 26.56 -17.03
C ASN A 438 22.98 27.06 -16.68
N GLY A 439 23.93 26.15 -16.40
CA GLY A 439 25.32 26.49 -16.12
C GLY A 439 25.55 27.20 -14.77
N HIS A 440 24.61 27.10 -13.84
CA HIS A 440 24.78 27.59 -12.47
C HIS A 440 25.48 26.53 -11.60
N ASP A 441 26.40 26.98 -10.74
CA ASP A 441 27.02 26.11 -9.74
C ASP A 441 25.98 25.69 -8.70
N ALA A 442 25.94 24.38 -8.37
CA ALA A 442 25.11 23.88 -7.29
C ALA A 442 25.55 24.48 -5.94
N PRO A 443 24.60 24.76 -5.00
CA PRO A 443 24.94 25.33 -3.70
C PRO A 443 25.98 24.49 -2.93
N PRO A 444 26.90 25.13 -2.17
CA PRO A 444 27.91 24.41 -1.41
C PRO A 444 27.27 23.54 -0.31
N GLY A 445 27.53 22.23 -0.34
CA GLY A 445 26.97 21.24 0.59
C GLY A 445 25.89 20.34 -0.01
N GLU A 446 25.47 20.62 -1.25
CA GLU A 446 24.53 19.80 -1.99
C GLU A 446 25.25 18.74 -2.83
N GLU A 447 24.94 17.47 -2.55
CA GLU A 447 25.50 16.34 -3.31
C GLU A 447 24.87 16.31 -4.71
N MET A 448 25.71 16.31 -5.72
CA MET A 448 25.28 16.13 -7.11
C MET A 448 24.65 14.73 -7.24
N PRO A 449 23.61 14.55 -8.06
CA PRO A 449 23.17 13.22 -8.43
C PRO A 449 24.37 12.39 -8.91
N GLU A 450 24.71 11.30 -8.23
CA GLU A 450 25.83 10.44 -8.64
C GLU A 450 25.55 9.84 -10.04
N ASP A 451 26.57 9.81 -10.90
CA ASP A 451 26.54 9.03 -12.16
C ASP A 451 26.56 7.53 -11.80
N ASP A 452 25.42 6.87 -12.01
CA ASP A 452 25.18 5.48 -11.61
C ASP A 452 26.10 4.45 -12.32
N GLU A 453 26.80 4.85 -13.38
CA GLU A 453 27.65 3.95 -14.19
C GLU A 453 28.87 3.41 -13.43
N ALA A 454 29.29 4.06 -12.33
CA ALA A 454 30.51 3.72 -11.61
C ALA A 454 30.32 2.87 -10.33
N ASP A 455 29.10 2.52 -9.92
CA ASP A 455 28.85 1.78 -8.67
C ASP A 455 28.99 0.24 -8.85
N PRO A 456 29.91 -0.44 -8.16
CA PRO A 456 30.07 -1.90 -8.23
C PRO A 456 28.88 -2.71 -7.69
N ASN A 457 27.94 -2.10 -6.96
CA ASN A 457 26.68 -2.70 -6.54
C ASN A 457 25.49 -2.30 -7.42
N ASN A 458 25.74 -1.65 -8.57
CA ASN A 458 24.73 -1.35 -9.56
C ASN A 458 24.27 -2.63 -10.28
N GLU A 459 23.28 -3.34 -9.70
CA GLU A 459 22.58 -4.46 -10.36
C GLU A 459 21.69 -3.98 -11.56
N GLU A 460 21.69 -2.68 -11.89
CA GLU A 460 20.95 -2.05 -13.01
C GLU A 460 21.86 -1.66 -14.21
N GLY A 461 23.18 -1.89 -14.15
CA GLY A 461 24.08 -1.72 -15.30
C GLY A 461 23.95 -2.87 -16.31
N LEU A 462 22.96 -2.76 -17.22
CA LEU A 462 22.70 -3.75 -18.28
C LEU A 462 22.63 -3.05 -19.65
N ARG A 463 23.70 -2.36 -20.03
CA ARG A 463 23.91 -1.91 -21.41
C ARG A 463 25.25 -2.44 -21.88
N ASP A 464 25.28 -3.00 -23.09
CA ASP A 464 26.52 -3.28 -23.80
C ASP A 464 27.09 -1.98 -24.42
N ASP A 465 28.29 -2.07 -25.01
CA ASP A 465 29.00 -0.93 -25.60
C ASP A 465 28.23 -0.25 -26.77
N ASP A 466 27.11 -0.84 -27.21
CA ASP A 466 26.23 -0.35 -28.25
C ASP A 466 24.89 0.24 -27.71
N GLY A 467 24.70 0.23 -26.39
CA GLY A 467 23.52 0.82 -25.74
C GLY A 467 22.26 -0.04 -25.78
N GLU A 468 22.35 -1.33 -26.10
CA GLU A 468 21.25 -2.29 -26.07
C GLU A 468 21.28 -3.16 -24.79
N VAL A 469 20.10 -3.64 -24.39
CA VAL A 469 19.93 -4.45 -23.17
C VAL A 469 20.20 -5.92 -23.50
N ASP A 470 21.30 -6.50 -22.97
CA ASP A 470 21.62 -7.92 -23.15
C ASP A 470 20.57 -8.82 -22.47
N GLU A 471 19.61 -9.31 -23.26
CA GLU A 471 18.55 -10.20 -22.82
C GLU A 471 19.07 -11.50 -22.17
N ALA A 472 20.24 -11.98 -22.55
CA ALA A 472 20.85 -13.18 -21.98
C ALA A 472 21.50 -12.91 -20.62
N ALA A 473 21.97 -11.67 -20.38
CA ALA A 473 22.38 -11.20 -19.06
C ALA A 473 21.17 -10.91 -18.17
N VAL A 474 20.10 -10.31 -18.69
CA VAL A 474 18.81 -10.11 -17.99
C VAL A 474 18.22 -11.45 -17.55
N ARG A 475 18.17 -12.46 -18.43
CA ARG A 475 17.67 -13.80 -18.08
C ARG A 475 18.56 -14.53 -17.06
N ARG A 476 19.88 -14.32 -17.10
CA ARG A 476 20.82 -14.85 -16.09
C ARG A 476 20.68 -14.14 -14.74
N LEU A 477 20.42 -12.83 -14.75
CA LEU A 477 20.11 -12.02 -13.58
C LEU A 477 18.78 -12.50 -12.97
N LEU A 478 17.71 -12.65 -13.77
CA LEU A 478 16.40 -13.19 -13.35
C LEU A 478 16.45 -14.63 -12.79
N LEU A 479 17.43 -15.44 -13.21
CA LEU A 479 17.64 -16.80 -12.66
C LEU A 479 18.45 -16.80 -11.35
N THR A 480 19.26 -15.77 -11.10
CA THR A 480 20.14 -15.65 -9.93
C THR A 480 19.51 -14.79 -8.82
N ILE A 481 18.66 -13.85 -9.23
CA ILE A 481 17.81 -13.00 -8.41
C ILE A 481 16.45 -13.69 -8.37
N GLY A 482 16.15 -14.42 -7.29
CA GLY A 482 14.76 -14.84 -7.03
C GLY A 482 13.87 -13.62 -7.21
N THR A 483 13.01 -13.68 -8.23
CA THR A 483 12.28 -12.57 -8.85
C THR A 483 11.77 -11.55 -7.84
N ASP A 484 12.37 -10.36 -7.87
CA ASP A 484 11.70 -9.16 -7.38
C ASP A 484 10.68 -8.75 -8.44
N THR A 485 9.41 -8.90 -8.09
CA THR A 485 8.31 -8.86 -9.04
C THR A 485 7.95 -7.45 -9.48
N ASP A 486 8.14 -6.44 -8.62
CA ASP A 486 7.86 -5.04 -8.97
C ASP A 486 8.99 -4.42 -9.83
N GLU A 487 10.24 -4.86 -9.68
CA GLU A 487 11.39 -4.38 -10.47
C GLU A 487 11.53 -5.11 -11.81
N ALA A 488 11.17 -6.41 -11.87
CA ALA A 488 11.03 -7.13 -13.14
C ALA A 488 9.90 -6.54 -14.00
N ILE A 489 8.78 -6.19 -13.35
CA ILE A 489 7.70 -5.39 -13.94
C ILE A 489 8.30 -4.05 -14.39
N ALA A 490 8.88 -3.23 -13.52
CA ALA A 490 9.45 -1.94 -13.89
C ALA A 490 10.47 -2.00 -15.05
N LYS A 491 11.28 -3.06 -15.17
CA LYS A 491 12.21 -3.26 -16.30
C LYS A 491 11.50 -3.61 -17.60
N LEU A 492 10.45 -4.44 -17.57
CA LEU A 492 9.60 -4.69 -18.74
C LEU A 492 8.90 -3.41 -19.22
N TRP A 493 8.51 -2.53 -18.29
CA TRP A 493 7.88 -1.25 -18.62
C TRP A 493 8.88 -0.20 -19.09
N VAL A 494 10.10 -0.13 -18.52
CA VAL A 494 11.18 0.73 -19.05
C VAL A 494 11.54 0.34 -20.49
N ASN A 495 11.59 -0.96 -20.81
CA ASN A 495 11.83 -1.40 -22.19
C ASN A 495 10.68 -1.03 -23.12
N ARG A 496 9.42 -1.08 -22.65
CA ARG A 496 8.25 -0.61 -23.41
C ARG A 496 8.29 0.91 -23.61
N ASP A 497 8.64 1.66 -22.57
CA ASP A 497 8.81 3.12 -22.58
C ASP A 497 9.92 3.55 -23.54
N GLU A 498 11.06 2.84 -23.58
CA GLU A 498 12.14 3.13 -24.53
C GLU A 498 11.71 2.88 -25.99
N VAL A 499 10.90 1.85 -26.24
CA VAL A 499 10.32 1.57 -27.57
C VAL A 499 9.31 2.65 -27.96
N GLU A 500 8.43 3.06 -27.03
CA GLU A 500 7.48 4.14 -27.26
C GLU A 500 8.19 5.49 -27.45
N ARG A 501 9.25 5.78 -26.69
CA ARG A 501 10.08 6.97 -26.83
C ARG A 501 10.78 7.02 -28.19
N LYS A 502 11.38 5.91 -28.63
CA LYS A 502 11.96 5.79 -29.98
C LYS A 502 10.91 6.00 -31.07
N LYS A 503 9.68 5.53 -30.84
CA LYS A 503 8.54 5.73 -31.76
C LYS A 503 8.10 7.19 -31.83
N TRP A 504 8.00 7.89 -30.69
CA TRP A 504 7.64 9.32 -30.65
C TRP A 504 8.75 10.21 -31.23
N GLN A 505 10.01 9.89 -30.95
CA GLN A 505 11.16 10.56 -31.59
C GLN A 505 11.16 10.38 -33.10
N ALA A 506 10.82 9.17 -33.59
CA ALA A 506 10.69 8.92 -35.02
C ALA A 506 9.51 9.68 -35.65
N MET A 507 8.38 9.83 -34.95
CA MET A 507 7.23 10.61 -35.43
C MET A 507 7.51 12.12 -35.43
N ALA A 508 8.21 12.64 -34.42
CA ALA A 508 8.64 14.04 -34.38
C ALA A 508 9.66 14.35 -35.50
N ALA A 509 10.60 13.43 -35.74
CA ALA A 509 11.55 13.56 -36.86
C ALA A 509 10.85 13.50 -38.23
N ALA A 510 9.83 12.66 -38.38
CA ALA A 510 9.04 12.59 -39.61
C ALA A 510 8.24 13.88 -39.85
N ARG A 511 7.64 14.47 -38.81
CA ARG A 511 6.94 15.76 -38.91
C ARG A 511 7.88 16.91 -39.25
N HIS A 512 9.05 16.98 -38.63
CA HIS A 512 10.06 17.97 -39.00
C HIS A 512 10.47 17.85 -40.48
N SER A 513 10.60 16.62 -40.98
CA SER A 513 10.89 16.38 -42.40
C SER A 513 9.73 16.80 -43.32
N GLU A 514 8.48 16.58 -42.93
CA GLU A 514 7.29 17.00 -43.69
C GLU A 514 7.14 18.54 -43.69
N GLU A 515 7.40 19.21 -42.56
CA GLU A 515 7.38 20.67 -42.46
C GLU A 515 8.51 21.33 -43.28
N GLU A 516 9.69 20.71 -43.34
CA GLU A 516 10.79 21.16 -44.21
C GLU A 516 10.45 20.98 -45.70
N GLU A 517 9.77 19.89 -46.07
CA GLU A 517 9.29 19.66 -47.44
C GLU A 517 8.13 20.58 -47.83
N GLU A 518 7.21 20.89 -46.91
CA GLU A 518 6.13 21.86 -47.12
C GLU A 518 6.65 23.31 -47.20
N ALA A 519 7.66 23.66 -46.41
CA ALA A 519 8.34 24.95 -46.51
C ALA A 519 9.09 25.08 -47.84
N ALA A 520 9.80 24.03 -48.27
CA ALA A 520 10.51 24.02 -49.55
C ALA A 520 9.56 24.09 -50.76
N THR A 521 8.38 23.47 -50.68
CA THR A 521 7.36 23.53 -51.75
C THR A 521 6.57 24.85 -51.77
N ASN A 522 6.42 25.54 -50.64
CA ASN A 522 5.86 26.90 -50.59
C ASN A 522 6.85 27.96 -51.11
N GLU A 523 8.15 27.81 -50.86
CA GLU A 523 9.17 28.71 -51.42
C GLU A 523 9.30 28.58 -52.96
N GLU A 524 9.13 27.37 -53.52
CA GLU A 524 9.09 27.17 -54.99
C GLU A 524 7.77 27.65 -55.64
N ALA A 525 6.67 27.75 -54.89
CA ALA A 525 5.37 28.22 -55.40
C ALA A 525 5.23 29.75 -55.42
N GLU A 526 5.99 30.50 -54.61
CA GLU A 526 6.01 31.97 -54.62
C GLU A 526 6.93 32.57 -55.69
N GLU A 527 7.85 31.79 -56.30
CA GLU A 527 8.74 32.28 -57.37
C GLU A 527 8.14 32.24 -58.79
N ASP A 528 7.01 31.55 -59.04
CA ASP A 528 6.41 31.42 -60.39
C ASP A 528 5.15 32.29 -60.61
N GLY A 529 4.86 33.23 -59.70
CA GLY A 529 3.71 34.14 -59.75
C GLY A 529 3.98 35.52 -60.37
N GLY A 530 5.15 35.73 -60.99
CA GLY A 530 5.66 37.04 -61.36
C GLY A 530 5.95 37.25 -62.86
N ASP A 531 5.02 36.96 -63.76
CA ASP A 531 4.87 37.70 -65.03
C ASP A 531 3.66 37.18 -65.85
N ALA A 532 2.52 37.87 -65.77
CA ALA A 532 1.54 37.95 -66.87
C ALA A 532 0.58 39.14 -66.69
N GLU A 533 0.78 40.12 -67.58
CA GLU A 533 0.03 41.37 -67.89
C GLU A 533 0.26 42.65 -67.08
#